data_AF-A0A1C4MXI7-F1
#
_entry.id   AF-A0A1C4MXI7-F1
#
_cell.length_a   1.000
_cell.length_b   1.000
_cell.length_c   1.000
_cell.angle_alpha   90.00
_cell.angle_beta   90.00
_cell.angle_gamma   90.00
#
_symmetry.space_group_name_H-M   'P 1'
#
loop_
_entity.id
_entity.type
_entity.pdbx_description
1 polymer ?
#
loop_
_entity_poly.entity_id
_entity_poly.type
_entity_poly.pdbx_seq_one_letter_code
_entity_poly.pdbx_strand_id
1 'polypeptide(L)'
;MITMGCAAAEVRWTAAGLLALIRETPVQSHRRTYVSESLVIDSVTSSFGSYYLVMAGDKELDPDDTPALASLSASLGGNWTDRIVEEEPHFHTSSRLSGCAAYTLYVIHPDRPKEVQPERNICDCP
;
A
#
# COMPACT_ATOMS: atom_id res chain seq x y z
N MET A 1 -5.80 44.96 2.16
CA MET A 1 -6.71 43.84 1.87
C MET A 1 -5.81 42.65 1.56
N ILE A 2 -5.48 41.84 2.56
CA ILE A 2 -4.56 40.70 2.40
C ILE A 2 -5.45 39.50 2.11
N THR A 3 -5.44 39.03 0.88
CA THR A 3 -6.04 37.74 0.51
C THR A 3 -5.20 36.65 1.17
N MET A 4 -5.64 36.19 2.34
CA MET A 4 -5.30 34.87 2.87
C MET A 4 -5.77 33.84 1.84
N GLY A 5 -4.89 33.47 0.92
CA GLY A 5 -5.05 32.23 0.17
C GLY A 5 -5.06 31.11 1.19
N CYS A 6 -6.17 30.39 1.30
CA CYS A 6 -6.20 29.07 1.92
C CYS A 6 -5.05 28.27 1.32
N ALA A 7 -3.95 28.13 2.06
CA ALA A 7 -3.07 27.01 1.86
C ALA A 7 -3.98 25.80 2.05
N ALA A 8 -4.32 25.13 0.95
CA ALA A 8 -4.85 23.78 1.03
C ALA A 8 -3.86 23.07 1.94
N ALA A 9 -4.29 22.70 3.14
CA ALA A 9 -3.48 21.88 4.01
C ALA A 9 -3.18 20.65 3.17
N GLU A 10 -1.96 20.57 2.65
CA GLU A 10 -1.45 19.34 2.06
C GLU A 10 -1.54 18.35 3.19
N VAL A 11 -2.62 17.57 3.19
CA VAL A 11 -2.74 16.44 4.08
C VAL A 11 -1.58 15.56 3.66
N ARG A 12 -0.46 15.68 4.37
CA ARG A 12 0.66 14.76 4.29
C ARG A 12 0.13 13.47 4.85
N TRP A 13 -0.44 12.65 3.97
CA TRP A 13 -0.91 11.32 4.32
C TRP A 13 0.33 10.51 4.66
N THR A 14 0.69 10.50 5.93
CA THR A 14 1.67 9.53 6.40
C THR A 14 1.12 8.14 6.08
N ALA A 15 2.01 7.25 5.70
CA ALA A 15 1.72 5.87 5.37
C ALA A 15 0.86 5.18 6.46
N ALA A 16 1.22 5.39 7.73
CA ALA A 16 0.46 4.96 8.91
C ALA A 16 -0.91 5.63 9.04
N GLY A 17 -1.01 6.92 8.68
CA GLY A 17 -2.28 7.66 8.63
C GLY A 17 -3.20 7.10 7.54
N LEU A 18 -2.68 6.78 6.36
CA LEU A 18 -3.46 6.18 5.28
C LEU A 18 -3.97 4.79 5.66
N LEU A 19 -3.14 3.98 6.31
CA LEU A 19 -3.55 2.68 6.83
C LEU A 19 -4.59 2.77 7.95
N ALA A 20 -4.39 3.66 8.92
CA ALA A 20 -5.38 3.92 9.96
C ALA A 20 -6.71 4.34 9.33
N LEU A 21 -6.67 5.23 8.33
CA LEU A 21 -7.85 5.61 7.56
C LEU A 21 -8.45 4.44 6.79
N ILE A 22 -7.68 3.60 6.10
CA ILE A 22 -8.22 2.41 5.41
C ILE A 22 -8.89 1.45 6.42
N ARG A 23 -8.32 1.30 7.62
CA ARG A 23 -8.86 0.44 8.69
C ARG A 23 -10.11 1.02 9.35
N GLU A 24 -10.20 2.35 9.49
CA GLU A 24 -11.29 3.06 10.15
C GLU A 24 -12.42 3.47 9.19
N THR A 25 -12.14 3.51 7.88
CA THR A 25 -13.13 3.92 6.88
C THR A 25 -13.98 2.71 6.45
N PRO A 26 -15.31 2.87 6.35
CA PRO A 26 -16.16 1.85 5.76
C PRO A 26 -15.70 1.55 4.33
N VAL A 27 -15.27 0.30 4.10
CA VAL A 27 -14.93 -0.17 2.77
C VAL A 27 -16.19 -0.13 1.91
N GLN A 28 -16.14 0.65 0.82
CA GLN A 28 -17.27 0.77 -0.12
C GLN A 28 -17.27 -0.39 -1.11
N SER A 29 -16.09 -0.80 -1.55
CA SER A 29 -15.94 -2.03 -2.34
C SER A 29 -14.60 -2.70 -2.06
N HIS A 30 -14.61 -4.02 -2.01
CA HIS A 30 -13.43 -4.86 -1.89
C HIS A 30 -13.54 -5.97 -2.90
N ARG A 31 -12.55 -6.05 -3.79
CA ARG A 31 -12.49 -7.09 -4.81
C ARG A 31 -11.12 -7.74 -4.76
N ARG A 32 -11.11 -9.06 -4.67
CA ARG A 32 -9.90 -9.85 -4.86
C ARG A 32 -9.54 -9.89 -6.34
N THR A 33 -8.32 -9.47 -6.65
CA THR A 33 -7.78 -9.42 -8.01
C THR A 33 -6.95 -10.65 -8.31
N TYR A 34 -6.18 -11.14 -7.34
CA TYR A 34 -5.33 -12.32 -7.48
C TYR A 34 -5.10 -12.98 -6.11
N VAL A 35 -4.90 -14.31 -6.11
CA VAL A 35 -4.54 -15.07 -4.92
C VAL A 35 -3.75 -16.33 -5.29
N SER A 36 -2.66 -16.53 -4.57
CA SER A 36 -1.85 -17.75 -4.53
C SER A 36 -1.42 -18.02 -3.08
N GLU A 37 -0.55 -19.01 -2.86
CA GLU A 37 -0.02 -19.32 -1.53
C GLU A 37 0.97 -18.27 -1.01
N SER A 38 1.63 -17.56 -1.93
CA SER A 38 2.70 -16.58 -1.69
C SER A 38 2.28 -15.13 -1.95
N LEU A 39 1.17 -14.89 -2.67
CA LEU A 39 0.73 -13.55 -3.05
C LEU A 39 -0.79 -13.38 -3.00
N VAL A 40 -1.25 -12.26 -2.43
CA VAL A 40 -2.63 -11.79 -2.58
C VAL A 40 -2.62 -10.37 -3.10
N ILE A 41 -3.44 -10.09 -4.11
CA ILE A 41 -3.68 -8.73 -4.59
C ILE A 41 -5.18 -8.47 -4.46
N ASP A 42 -5.53 -7.49 -3.63
CA ASP A 42 -6.89 -7.00 -3.48
C ASP A 42 -6.96 -5.55 -3.96
N SER A 43 -8.04 -5.18 -4.65
CA SER A 43 -8.42 -3.78 -4.90
C SER A 43 -9.48 -3.34 -3.90
N VAL A 44 -9.26 -2.19 -3.26
CA VAL A 44 -10.15 -1.63 -2.24
C VAL A 44 -10.52 -0.20 -2.61
N THR A 45 -11.82 0.11 -2.60
CA THR A 45 -12.31 1.48 -2.74
C THR A 45 -12.96 1.91 -1.44
N SER A 46 -12.56 3.09 -0.98
CA SER A 46 -13.10 3.79 0.19
C SER A 46 -13.55 5.19 -0.21
N SER A 47 -14.12 5.95 0.74
CA SER A 47 -14.45 7.36 0.53
C SER A 47 -13.24 8.26 0.23
N PHE A 48 -12.02 7.80 0.53
CA PHE A 48 -10.78 8.55 0.30
C PHE A 48 -10.09 8.21 -1.02
N GLY A 49 -10.56 7.18 -1.73
CA GLY A 49 -10.00 6.75 -3.01
C GLY A 49 -9.95 5.24 -3.18
N SER A 50 -9.32 4.83 -4.27
CA SER A 50 -9.05 3.42 -4.60
C SER A 50 -7.59 3.08 -4.36
N TYR A 51 -7.34 1.90 -3.82
CA TYR A 51 -6.02 1.40 -3.44
C TYR A 51 -5.90 -0.07 -3.83
N TYR A 52 -4.65 -0.53 -3.97
CA TYR A 52 -4.35 -1.95 -3.99
C TYR A 52 -3.67 -2.35 -2.69
N LEU A 53 -4.08 -3.49 -2.16
CA LEU A 53 -3.44 -4.16 -1.03
C LEU A 53 -2.74 -5.39 -1.60
N VAL A 54 -1.41 -5.40 -1.53
CA VAL A 54 -0.59 -6.53 -1.97
C VAL A 54 -0.01 -7.19 -0.73
N MET A 55 -0.39 -8.43 -0.46
CA MET A 55 0.20 -9.23 0.61
C MET A 55 1.19 -10.21 -0.02
N ALA A 56 2.48 -10.06 0.28
CA ALA A 56 3.51 -10.99 -0.14
C ALA A 56 3.98 -11.80 1.06
N GLY A 57 3.99 -13.13 0.95
CA GLY A 57 4.52 -14.02 1.98
C GLY A 57 6.03 -13.84 2.19
N ASP A 58 6.54 -14.38 3.30
CA ASP A 58 7.97 -14.43 3.62
C ASP A 58 8.77 -15.45 2.79
N LYS A 59 8.06 -16.30 2.05
CA LYS A 59 8.65 -17.24 1.08
C LYS A 59 8.95 -16.55 -0.24
N GLU A 60 9.77 -17.22 -1.04
CA GLU A 60 9.94 -16.84 -2.44
C GLU A 60 8.60 -16.85 -3.17
N LEU A 61 8.35 -15.82 -3.99
CA LEU A 61 7.15 -15.72 -4.81
C LEU A 61 7.11 -16.87 -5.82
N ASP A 62 5.93 -17.41 -6.05
CA ASP A 62 5.74 -18.41 -7.09
C ASP A 62 6.00 -17.75 -8.46
N PRO A 63 6.69 -18.40 -9.42
CA PRO A 63 6.77 -17.91 -10.79
C PRO A 63 5.41 -17.49 -11.39
N ASP A 64 4.32 -18.17 -11.02
CA ASP A 64 2.95 -17.87 -11.44
C ASP A 64 2.38 -16.57 -10.83
N ASP A 65 3.05 -15.99 -9.83
CA ASP A 65 2.72 -14.68 -9.26
C ASP A 65 3.24 -13.53 -10.15
N THR A 66 4.31 -13.78 -10.91
CA THR A 66 4.98 -12.75 -11.72
C THR A 66 4.05 -12.09 -12.75
N PRO A 67 3.20 -12.84 -13.50
CA PRO A 67 2.20 -12.25 -14.38
C PRO A 67 1.18 -11.38 -13.66
N ALA A 68 0.82 -11.68 -12.41
CA ALA A 68 -0.13 -10.90 -11.63
C ALA A 68 0.47 -9.54 -11.22
N LEU A 69 1.72 -9.54 -10.74
CA LEU A 69 2.45 -8.31 -10.45
C LEU A 69 2.73 -7.47 -11.70
N ALA A 70 3.04 -8.10 -12.83
CA ALA A 70 3.18 -7.41 -14.11
C ALA A 70 1.86 -6.78 -14.57
N SER A 71 0.75 -7.48 -14.41
CA SER A 71 -0.59 -6.96 -14.71
C SER A 71 -0.97 -5.78 -13.80
N LEU A 72 -0.60 -5.85 -12.52
CA LEU A 72 -0.75 -4.74 -11.59
C LEU A 72 0.06 -3.52 -12.06
N SER A 73 1.36 -3.67 -12.33
CA SER A 73 2.20 -2.60 -12.87
C SER A 73 1.61 -1.98 -14.16
N ALA A 74 1.13 -2.82 -15.08
CA ALA A 74 0.48 -2.35 -16.30
C ALA A 74 -0.77 -1.50 -16.00
N SER A 75 -1.59 -1.91 -15.03
CA SER A 75 -2.78 -1.15 -14.60
C SER A 75 -2.44 0.19 -13.95
N LEU A 76 -1.27 0.29 -13.31
CA LEU A 76 -0.76 1.50 -12.66
C LEU A 76 0.02 2.42 -13.62
N GLY A 77 0.23 1.99 -14.87
CA GLY A 77 1.02 2.71 -15.86
C GLY A 77 2.51 2.82 -15.51
N GLY A 78 3.03 1.92 -14.66
CA GLY A 78 4.41 1.95 -14.16
C GLY A 78 4.69 0.83 -13.17
N ASN A 79 5.92 0.72 -12.66
CA ASN A 79 6.23 -0.32 -11.69
C ASN A 79 5.41 -0.13 -10.40
N TRP A 80 4.72 -1.18 -9.96
CA TRP A 80 3.87 -1.14 -8.77
C TRP A 80 4.65 -0.77 -7.51
N THR A 81 5.93 -1.13 -7.42
CA THR A 81 6.77 -0.81 -6.26
C THR A 81 7.00 0.69 -6.10
N ASP A 82 6.99 1.44 -7.21
CA ASP A 82 7.17 2.90 -7.21
C ASP A 82 5.92 3.63 -6.69
N ARG A 83 4.82 2.89 -6.51
CA ARG A 83 3.52 3.37 -6.04
C ARG A 83 3.19 2.89 -4.62
N ILE A 84 4.12 2.19 -3.97
CA ILE A 84 3.99 1.79 -2.57
C ILE A 84 3.98 3.05 -1.71
N VAL A 85 2.88 3.27 -1.01
CA VAL A 85 2.74 4.36 -0.05
C VAL A 85 2.99 3.90 1.38
N GLU A 86 2.85 2.60 1.65
CA GLU A 86 3.12 2.00 2.96
C GLU A 86 3.52 0.52 2.85
N GLU A 87 4.36 0.07 3.78
CA GLU A 87 4.85 -1.29 3.91
C GLU A 87 4.76 -1.74 5.37
N GLU A 88 3.95 -2.76 5.64
CA GLU A 88 3.79 -3.33 6.98
C GLU A 88 4.26 -4.78 7.03
N PRO A 89 5.38 -5.07 7.72
CA PRO A 89 5.76 -6.45 8.01
C PRO A 89 4.90 -7.03 9.13
N HIS A 90 4.36 -8.23 8.90
CA HIS A 90 3.59 -9.01 9.86
C HIS A 90 4.33 -10.31 10.18
N PHE A 91 4.71 -10.47 11.45
CA PHE A 91 5.44 -11.64 11.95
C PHE A 91 4.51 -12.71 12.51
N HIS A 92 3.44 -13.02 11.79
CA HIS A 92 2.51 -14.09 12.11
C HIS A 92 1.91 -14.69 10.84
N THR A 93 1.38 -15.91 10.97
CA THR A 93 0.72 -16.60 9.86
C THR A 93 -0.56 -15.86 9.43
N SER A 94 -0.93 -16.03 8.17
CA SER A 94 -2.20 -15.55 7.62
C SER A 94 -2.94 -16.71 6.97
N SER A 95 -4.24 -16.82 7.21
CA SER A 95 -5.08 -17.81 6.50
C SER A 95 -5.17 -17.54 5.00
N ARG A 96 -4.73 -16.37 4.54
CA ARG A 96 -4.70 -15.99 3.12
C ARG A 96 -3.44 -16.43 2.39
N LEU A 97 -2.36 -16.73 3.11
CA LEU A 97 -1.05 -17.09 2.55
C LEU A 97 -0.62 -18.43 3.16
N SER A 98 -0.96 -19.51 2.47
CA SER A 98 -0.77 -20.87 2.97
C SER A 98 0.72 -21.17 3.19
N GLY A 99 1.05 -21.66 4.39
CA GLY A 99 2.41 -22.07 4.73
C GLY A 99 3.42 -20.94 4.91
N CYS A 100 3.04 -19.67 4.78
CA CYS A 100 3.90 -18.53 5.12
C CYS A 100 3.85 -18.27 6.63
N ALA A 101 5.02 -18.05 7.25
CA ALA A 101 5.13 -17.79 8.69
C ALA A 101 5.01 -16.30 9.02
N ALA A 102 5.30 -15.46 8.03
CA ALA A 102 5.18 -14.02 8.05
C ALA A 102 4.74 -13.52 6.66
N TYR A 103 4.34 -12.26 6.58
CA TYR A 103 4.03 -11.62 5.30
C TYR A 103 4.24 -10.11 5.40
N THR A 104 4.43 -9.46 4.27
CA THR A 104 4.45 -8.00 4.17
C THR A 104 3.21 -7.52 3.44
N LEU A 105 2.49 -6.57 4.03
CA LEU A 105 1.37 -5.88 3.41
C LEU A 105 1.87 -4.57 2.81
N TYR A 106 1.75 -4.45 1.48
CA TYR A 106 2.01 -3.22 0.76
C TYR A 106 0.69 -2.52 0.43
N VAL A 107 0.60 -1.25 0.78
CA VAL A 107 -0.48 -0.37 0.32
C VAL A 107 0.01 0.41 -0.87
N ILE A 108 -0.73 0.34 -1.97
CA ILE A 108 -0.39 0.97 -3.24
C ILE A 108 -1.49 1.94 -3.62
N HIS A 109 -1.11 3.18 -3.92
CA HIS A 109 -2.05 4.18 -4.43
C HIS A 109 -1.83 4.35 -5.94
N PRO A 110 -2.86 4.21 -6.80
CA PRO A 110 -2.71 4.26 -8.25
C PRO A 110 -2.10 5.57 -8.74
N ASP A 111 -2.56 6.69 -8.21
CA ASP A 111 -2.13 8.01 -8.68
C ASP A 111 -0.92 8.57 -7.95
N ARG A 112 -0.54 8.03 -6.79
CA ARG A 112 0.50 8.63 -5.94
C ARG A 112 1.78 7.79 -5.98
N PRO A 113 2.90 8.34 -6.47
CA PRO A 113 4.18 7.69 -6.30
C PRO A 113 4.55 7.64 -4.82
N LYS A 114 5.45 6.72 -4.45
CA LYS A 114 6.07 6.66 -3.14
C LYS A 114 6.63 8.03 -2.80
N GLU A 115 6.04 8.73 -1.83
CA GLU A 115 6.69 9.90 -1.27
C GLU A 115 8.00 9.40 -0.66
N VAL A 116 9.13 9.93 -1.15
CA VAL A 116 10.39 9.78 -0.44
C VAL A 116 10.14 10.42 0.92
N GLN A 117 9.89 9.60 1.94
CA GLN A 117 9.82 10.11 3.30
C GLN A 117 11.11 10.91 3.49
N PRO A 118 11.04 12.21 3.85
CA PRO A 118 12.26 12.92 4.18
C PRO A 118 12.93 12.08 5.26
N GLU A 119 14.17 11.65 4.99
CA GLU A 119 14.97 10.93 5.97
C GLU A 119 14.79 11.68 7.29
N ARG A 120 14.18 11.02 8.27
CA ARG A 120 14.15 11.56 9.62
C ARG A 120 15.63 11.68 10.00
N ASN A 121 16.19 12.88 9.87
CA ASN A 121 17.45 13.23 10.50
C ASN A 121 17.21 13.08 12.00
N ILE A 122 17.43 11.88 12.51
CA ILE A 122 17.56 11.60 13.93
C ILE A 122 18.98 12.06 14.31
N CYS A 123 19.23 13.36 14.29
CA CYS A 123 20.43 14.03 14.81
C CYS A 123 20.03 15.51 14.96
N ASP A 124 20.15 16.22 16.07
CA ASP A 124 20.54 15.98 17.45
C ASP A 124 19.83 17.12 18.21
N CYS A 125 19.12 16.85 19.30
CA CYS A 125 18.67 17.95 20.17
C CYS A 125 19.88 18.40 21.00
N PRO A 126 20.15 19.71 21.12
CA PRO A 126 21.24 20.25 21.95
C PRO A 126 21.05 19.95 23.43
#